data_AF-A0A2V8CHZ9-F1
#
_entry.id   AF-A0A2V8CHZ9-F1
#
_cell.length_a   1.000
_cell.length_b   1.000
_cell.length_c   1.000
_cell.angle_alpha   90.00
_cell.angle_beta   90.00
_cell.angle_gamma   90.00
#
_symmetry.space_group_name_H-M   'P 1'
#
loop_
_entity.id
_entity.type
_entity.pdbx_description
1 polymer ?
#
loop_
_entity_poly.entity_id
_entity_poly.type
_entity_poly.pdbx_seq_one_letter_code
_entity_poly.pdbx_strand_id
1 'polypeptide(L)'
;MLYRLPIAAACAVAFTVALPNAANHRFITETDLYKFTWIADPQISPDGSAVAFVRVVVNEKENRYETSLYTVPTSGSESPRRLTAGTRDVSPRWSLD
;
A
#
# COMPACT_ATOMS: atom_id res chain seq x y z
N MET A 1 -72.92 -22.07 -26.43
CA MET A 1 -72.30 -22.23 -25.09
C MET A 1 -71.13 -23.19 -25.25
N LEU A 2 -69.89 -22.70 -25.25
CA LEU A 2 -68.64 -23.45 -25.02
C LEU A 2 -67.50 -22.40 -25.01
N TYR A 3 -66.91 -22.15 -23.84
CA TYR A 3 -65.82 -21.18 -23.60
C TYR A 3 -64.47 -21.89 -23.74
N ARG A 4 -63.53 -21.36 -24.53
CA ARG A 4 -62.12 -21.78 -24.53
C ARG A 4 -61.28 -20.67 -23.89
N LEU A 5 -60.69 -20.97 -22.73
CA LEU A 5 -59.74 -20.10 -22.02
C LEU A 5 -58.33 -20.20 -22.64
N PRO A 6 -57.58 -19.10 -22.79
CA PRO A 6 -56.17 -19.16 -23.13
C PRO A 6 -55.32 -19.35 -21.86
N ILE A 7 -54.31 -20.21 -21.98
CA ILE A 7 -53.32 -20.52 -20.95
C ILE A 7 -52.39 -19.31 -20.81
N ALA A 8 -52.42 -18.62 -19.67
CA ALA A 8 -51.46 -17.58 -19.34
C ALA A 8 -50.14 -18.24 -18.89
N ALA A 9 -49.10 -18.09 -19.72
CA ALA A 9 -47.74 -18.47 -19.38
C ALA A 9 -47.16 -17.51 -18.33
N ALA A 10 -46.91 -18.00 -17.12
CA ALA A 10 -46.22 -17.24 -16.09
C ALA A 10 -44.70 -17.40 -16.26
N CYS A 11 -44.03 -16.37 -16.77
CA CYS A 11 -42.57 -16.26 -16.70
C CYS A 11 -42.16 -15.95 -15.25
N ALA A 12 -41.60 -16.92 -14.54
CA ALA A 12 -40.96 -16.69 -13.26
C ALA A 12 -39.58 -16.04 -13.50
N VAL A 13 -39.46 -14.74 -13.25
CA VAL A 13 -38.17 -14.03 -13.22
C VAL A 13 -37.51 -14.35 -11.88
N ALA A 14 -36.44 -15.14 -11.89
CA ALA A 14 -35.64 -15.40 -10.71
C ALA A 14 -34.76 -14.17 -10.41
N PHE A 15 -34.99 -13.53 -9.26
CA PHE A 15 -34.17 -12.42 -8.79
C PHE A 15 -33.04 -12.98 -7.93
N THR A 16 -31.82 -13.06 -8.45
CA THR A 16 -30.64 -13.41 -7.64
C THR A 16 -30.21 -12.21 -6.83
N VAL A 17 -30.46 -12.26 -5.51
CA VAL A 17 -29.93 -11.28 -4.57
C VAL A 17 -28.46 -11.59 -4.33
N ALA A 18 -27.56 -10.75 -4.84
CA ALA A 18 -26.14 -10.81 -4.50
C ALA A 18 -25.96 -10.35 -3.05
N LEU A 19 -25.45 -11.22 -2.18
CA LEU A 19 -25.10 -10.83 -0.81
C LEU A 19 -23.86 -9.93 -0.84
N PRO A 20 -23.83 -8.85 -0.03
CA PRO A 20 -22.64 -8.02 0.08
C PRO A 20 -21.49 -8.87 0.61
N ASN A 21 -20.38 -8.89 -0.13
CA ASN A 21 -19.18 -9.59 0.29
C ASN A 21 -18.58 -8.82 1.48
N ALA A 22 -18.82 -9.30 2.70
CA ALA A 22 -18.19 -8.73 3.89
C ALA A 22 -16.68 -8.84 3.72
N ALA A 23 -15.98 -7.72 3.65
CA ALA A 23 -14.53 -7.70 3.55
C ALA A 23 -13.95 -8.44 4.76
N ASN A 24 -13.25 -9.55 4.49
CA ASN A 24 -12.68 -10.40 5.53
C ASN A 24 -11.44 -9.70 6.10
N HIS A 25 -11.65 -8.83 7.09
CA HIS A 25 -10.57 -8.21 7.84
C HIS A 25 -10.09 -9.22 8.89
N ARG A 26 -8.84 -9.68 8.79
CA ARG A 26 -8.22 -10.50 9.84
C ARG A 26 -7.58 -9.62 10.91
N PHE A 27 -7.42 -10.17 12.11
CA PHE A 27 -6.62 -9.54 13.15
C PHE A 27 -5.13 -9.45 12.76
N ILE A 28 -4.45 -8.44 13.31
CA ILE A 28 -3.00 -8.29 13.24
C ILE A 28 -2.35 -9.43 14.02
N THR A 29 -1.27 -9.97 13.46
CA THR A 29 -0.39 -10.95 14.12
C THR A 29 1.02 -10.38 14.23
N GLU A 30 1.89 -11.00 15.03
CA GLU A 30 3.29 -10.60 15.19
C GLU A 30 4.06 -10.56 13.86
N THR A 31 3.72 -11.47 12.93
CA THR A 31 4.33 -11.55 11.60
C THR A 31 4.00 -10.36 10.68
N ASP A 32 2.99 -9.55 11.02
CA ASP A 32 2.71 -8.33 10.26
C ASP A 32 3.78 -7.26 10.46
N LEU A 33 4.57 -7.33 11.53
CA LEU A 33 5.71 -6.45 11.74
C LEU A 33 6.70 -6.50 10.57
N TYR A 34 6.88 -7.67 9.95
CA TYR A 34 7.78 -7.85 8.81
C TYR A 34 7.33 -7.12 7.53
N LYS A 35 6.05 -6.72 7.47
CA LYS A 35 5.50 -5.98 6.33
C LYS A 35 5.62 -4.47 6.49
N PHE A 36 6.04 -4.00 7.67
CA PHE A 36 6.13 -2.58 7.93
C PHE A 36 7.36 -1.99 7.24
N THR A 37 7.17 -0.82 6.65
CA THR A 37 8.25 0.06 6.19
C THR A 37 8.06 1.38 6.91
N TRP A 38 9.05 1.81 7.67
CA TRP A 38 9.03 3.11 8.34
C TRP A 38 9.92 4.10 7.59
N ILE A 39 9.53 5.37 7.66
CA ILE A 39 10.29 6.50 7.15
C ILE A 39 10.79 7.31 8.35
N ALA A 40 12.07 7.63 8.37
CA ALA A 40 12.72 8.39 9.43
C ALA A 40 13.63 9.49 8.87
N ASP A 41 13.93 10.50 9.69
CA ASP A 41 14.80 11.63 9.38
C ASP A 41 14.61 12.24 7.97
N PRO A 42 13.40 12.72 7.63
CA PRO A 42 13.17 13.38 6.35
C PRO A 42 13.90 14.73 6.28
N GLN A 43 14.57 14.98 5.17
CA GLN A 43 15.35 16.19 4.90
C GLN A 43 14.97 16.74 3.52
N ILE A 44 14.43 17.95 3.49
CA ILE A 44 14.08 18.65 2.25
C ILE A 44 15.36 19.26 1.65
N SER A 45 15.52 19.18 0.33
CA SER A 45 16.63 19.83 -0.38
C SER A 45 16.53 21.36 -0.27
N PRO A 46 17.64 22.12 -0.38
CA PRO A 46 17.61 23.58 -0.25
C PRO A 46 16.66 24.27 -1.23
N ASP A 47 16.55 23.75 -2.45
CA ASP A 47 15.65 24.24 -3.50
C ASP A 47 14.19 23.75 -3.34
N GLY A 48 13.93 22.86 -2.36
CA GLY A 48 12.62 22.27 -2.11
C GLY A 48 12.15 21.23 -3.13
N SER A 49 12.98 20.83 -4.10
CA SER A 49 12.57 19.93 -5.18
C SER A 49 12.54 18.45 -4.79
N ALA A 50 13.25 18.06 -3.72
CA ALA A 50 13.37 16.68 -3.30
C ALA A 50 13.38 16.51 -1.78
N VAL A 51 13.05 15.31 -1.32
CA VAL A 51 13.23 14.86 0.06
C VAL A 51 14.21 13.70 0.07
N ALA A 52 15.23 13.75 0.92
CA ALA A 52 16.04 12.59 1.29
C ALA A 52 15.54 12.05 2.64
N PHE A 53 15.51 10.74 2.82
CA PHE A 53 15.00 10.12 4.05
C PHE A 53 15.62 8.76 4.30
N VAL A 54 15.51 8.28 5.53
CA VAL A 54 15.88 6.91 5.92
C VAL A 54 14.66 6.00 5.77
N ARG A 55 14.80 4.93 4.97
CA ARG A 55 13.83 3.84 4.92
C ARG A 55 14.28 2.75 5.89
N VAL A 56 13.39 2.34 6.79
CA VAL A 56 13.61 1.26 7.76
C VAL A 56 12.72 0.07 7.41
N VAL A 57 13.32 -1.12 7.31
CA VAL A 57 12.62 -2.39 7.10
C VAL A 57 13.06 -3.42 8.12
N VAL A 58 12.21 -4.41 8.41
CA VAL A 58 12.59 -5.55 9.25
C VAL A 58 13.21 -6.64 8.37
N ASN A 59 14.41 -7.07 8.72
CA ASN A 59 15.00 -8.28 8.18
C ASN A 59 14.71 -9.45 9.13
N GLU A 60 13.72 -10.26 8.76
CA GLU A 60 13.28 -11.44 9.53
C GLU A 60 14.41 -12.45 9.72
N LYS A 61 15.16 -12.76 8.65
CA LYS A 61 16.22 -13.78 8.65
C LYS A 61 17.34 -13.44 9.64
N GLU A 62 17.63 -12.15 9.74
CA GLU A 62 18.74 -11.63 10.52
C GLU A 62 18.30 -11.02 11.86
N ASN A 63 17.00 -11.08 12.16
CA ASN A 63 16.36 -10.54 13.36
C ASN A 63 16.83 -9.11 13.72
N ARG A 64 16.81 -8.20 12.73
CA ARG A 64 17.23 -6.80 12.91
C ARG A 64 16.44 -5.85 12.01
N TYR A 65 16.53 -4.56 12.32
CA TYR A 65 16.17 -3.51 11.38
C TYR A 65 17.31 -3.24 10.41
N GLU A 66 16.97 -2.97 9.15
CA GLU A 66 17.90 -2.48 8.15
C GLU A 66 17.47 -1.10 7.68
N THR A 67 18.46 -0.22 7.52
CA THR A 67 18.24 1.16 7.08
C THR A 67 19.03 1.46 5.81
N SER A 68 18.42 2.25 4.93
CA SER A 68 19.06 2.77 3.73
C SER A 68 18.54 4.16 3.42
N LEU A 69 19.36 4.97 2.74
CA LEU A 69 18.95 6.29 2.33
C LEU A 69 18.18 6.23 1.01
N TYR A 70 17.12 7.00 0.93
CA TYR A 70 16.28 7.15 -0.25
C TYR A 70 16.07 8.62 -0.56
N THR A 71 15.66 8.92 -1.79
CA THR A 71 15.16 10.25 -2.15
C THR A 71 13.92 10.15 -3.05
N VAL A 72 13.08 11.18 -3.01
CA VAL A 72 11.85 11.30 -3.79
C VAL A 72 11.61 12.78 -4.16
N PRO A 73 11.08 13.10 -5.35
CA PRO A 73 10.64 14.45 -5.68
C PRO A 73 9.50 14.91 -4.76
N THR A 74 9.52 16.18 -4.32
CA THR A 74 8.43 16.77 -3.52
C THR A 74 7.13 16.92 -4.31
N SER A 75 7.22 16.96 -5.65
CA SER A 75 6.08 16.95 -6.56
C SER A 75 5.25 15.67 -6.50
N GLY A 76 5.82 14.56 -5.99
CA GLY A 76 5.22 13.22 -6.07
C GLY A 76 5.18 12.63 -7.48
N SER A 77 5.93 13.20 -8.44
CA SER A 77 5.94 12.75 -9.84
C SER A 77 6.62 11.40 -10.06
N GLU A 78 7.46 10.97 -9.12
CA GLU A 78 8.22 9.73 -9.21
C GLU A 78 8.22 8.95 -7.88
N SER A 79 8.39 7.64 -7.99
CA SER A 79 8.58 6.77 -6.83
C SER A 79 9.93 7.01 -6.14
N PRO A 80 10.06 6.77 -4.83
CA PRO A 80 11.34 6.92 -4.14
C PRO A 80 12.44 6.01 -4.70
N ARG A 81 13.64 6.57 -4.89
CA ARG A 81 14.84 5.84 -5.32
C ARG A 81 15.82 5.63 -4.17
N ARG A 82 16.46 4.47 -4.10
CA ARG A 82 17.50 4.17 -3.10
C ARG A 82 18.81 4.86 -3.49
N LEU A 83 19.48 5.47 -2.53
CA LEU A 83 20.75 6.18 -2.71
C LEU A 83 21.97 5.38 -2.25
N THR A 84 21.81 4.52 -1.24
CA THR A 84 22.91 3.76 -0.64
C THR A 84 22.68 2.25 -0.73
N ALA A 85 23.75 1.48 -0.62
CA ALA A 85 23.70 0.01 -0.69
C ALA A 85 23.82 -0.67 0.69
N GLY A 86 24.19 0.06 1.74
CA GLY A 86 24.39 -0.45 3.10
C GLY A 86 23.08 -0.80 3.81
N THR A 87 23.20 -1.43 4.98
CA THR A 87 22.08 -1.91 5.80
C THR A 87 21.92 -1.16 7.13
N ARG A 88 22.76 -0.14 7.36
CA ARG A 88 22.77 0.71 8.57
C ARG A 88 23.01 2.17 8.24
N ASP A 89 22.64 2.60 7.04
CA ASP A 89 22.87 3.98 6.60
C ASP A 89 21.81 4.90 7.22
N VAL A 90 22.25 6.04 7.77
CA VAL A 90 21.43 6.99 8.53
C VAL A 90 21.88 8.43 8.27
N SER A 91 21.12 9.39 8.79
CA SER A 91 21.49 10.82 8.81
C SER A 91 21.73 11.44 7.42
N PRO A 92 20.79 11.33 6.46
CA PRO A 92 20.94 11.97 5.16
C PRO A 92 21.09 13.49 5.34
N ARG A 93 21.97 14.15 4.60
CA ARG A 93 22.06 15.63 4.60
C ARG A 93 22.32 16.11 3.18
N TRP A 94 21.67 17.21 2.83
CA TRP A 94 21.94 17.90 1.57
C TRP A 94 23.15 18.81 1.75
N SER A 95 23.92 18.94 0.67
CA SER A 95 24.87 20.05 0.56
C SER A 95 24.10 21.36 0.36
N LEU A 96 24.73 22.49 0.67
CA LEU A 96 24.13 23.83 0.70
C LEU A 96 24.24 24.60 -0.63
N ASP A 97 24.63 23.92 -1.70
CA ASP A 97 24.92 24.48 -3.02
C ASP A 97 23.73 25.19 -3.69
#